data_AF-A0A101R401-F1
#
_entry.id   AF-A0A101R401-F1
#
_cell.length_a   1.000
_cell.length_b   1.000
_cell.length_c   1.000
_cell.angle_alpha   90.00
_cell.angle_beta   90.00
_cell.angle_gamma   90.00
#
_symmetry.space_group_name_H-M   'P 1'
#
loop_
_entity.id
_entity.type
_entity.pdbx_description
1 polymer ?
#
loop_
_entity_poly.entity_id
_entity_poly.type
_entity_poly.pdbx_seq_one_letter_code
_entity_poly.pdbx_strand_id
1 'polypeptide(L)' 'MVRERTGGLGAQAVFDLVGGELIEVLAPARAGAVSVHTETFSLDDAPLACERLHAGAVDGRAVILPNG' A
#
# COMPACT_ATOMS: atom_id res chain seq x y z
N MET A 1 9.04 -25.40 2.94
CA MET A 1 8.40 -25.92 1.71
C MET A 1 7.32 -24.96 1.18
N VAL A 2 7.62 -23.67 0.99
CA VAL A 2 6.67 -22.69 0.39
C VAL A 2 7.33 -21.72 -0.59
N ARG A 3 8.66 -21.78 -0.76
CA ARG A 3 9.44 -20.92 -1.66
C ARG A 3 9.53 -21.45 -3.10
N GLU A 4 8.95 -22.62 -3.38
CA GLU A 4 9.13 -23.36 -4.65
C GLU A 4 7.89 -23.38 -5.56
N ARG A 5 6.73 -22.83 -5.16
CA ARG A 5 5.49 -22.89 -5.98
C ARG A 5 5.06 -21.57 -6.64
N THR A 6 5.77 -20.48 -6.40
CA THR A 6 5.42 -19.14 -6.93
C THR A 6 6.69 -18.37 -7.32
N GLY A 7 7.62 -19.00 -8.03
CA GLY A 7 8.96 -18.46 -8.37
C GLY A 7 8.97 -17.07 -9.00
N GLY A 8 8.74 -16.02 -8.21
CA GLY A 8 8.47 -14.65 -8.68
C GLY A 8 7.05 -14.42 -9.24
N LEU A 9 6.34 -15.47 -9.69
CA LEU A 9 5.06 -15.34 -10.40
C LEU A 9 3.97 -14.59 -9.63
N GLY A 10 3.92 -14.70 -8.30
CA GLY A 10 2.90 -13.99 -7.53
C GLY A 10 3.02 -12.47 -7.63
N ALA A 11 4.25 -11.94 -7.53
CA ALA A 11 4.49 -10.51 -7.67
C ALA A 11 4.40 -10.07 -9.13
N GLN A 12 4.97 -10.84 -10.07
CA GLN A 12 4.87 -10.55 -11.51
C GLN A 12 3.40 -10.54 -11.98
N ALA A 13 2.59 -11.52 -11.59
CA ALA A 13 1.18 -11.56 -11.97
C ALA A 13 0.36 -10.41 -11.33
N VAL A 14 0.72 -9.95 -10.12
CA VAL A 14 0.12 -8.74 -9.53
C VAL A 14 0.48 -7.51 -10.36
N PHE A 15 1.74 -7.36 -10.80
CA PHE A 15 2.13 -6.28 -11.69
C PHE A 15 1.47 -6.39 -13.08
N ASP A 16 1.30 -7.59 -13.62
CA ASP A 16 0.63 -7.84 -14.90
C ASP A 16 -0.89 -7.53 -14.82
N LEU A 17 -1.55 -7.88 -13.71
CA LEU A 17 -2.97 -7.62 -13.48
C LEU A 17 -3.26 -6.14 -13.20
N VAL A 18 -2.32 -5.46 -12.56
CA VAL A 18 -2.37 -4.02 -12.30
C VAL A 18 -1.96 -3.20 -13.53
N GLY A 19 -1.22 -3.82 -14.47
CA GLY A 19 -1.10 -3.41 -15.87
C GLY A 19 -0.41 -2.06 -16.12
N GLY A 20 -0.01 -1.83 -17.38
CA GLY A 20 0.57 -0.56 -17.83
C GLY A 20 -0.32 0.67 -17.58
N GLU A 21 -1.64 0.48 -17.44
CA GLU A 21 -2.58 1.56 -17.12
C GLU A 21 -2.39 2.11 -15.70
N LEU A 22 -2.00 1.28 -14.70
CA LEU A 22 -1.64 1.85 -13.39
C LEU A 22 -0.38 2.73 -13.50
N ILE A 23 0.56 2.38 -14.38
CA ILE A 23 1.78 3.20 -14.58
C ILE A 23 1.41 4.59 -15.08
N GLU A 24 0.43 4.71 -15.98
CA GLU A 24 -0.06 6.01 -16.45
C GLU A 24 -0.68 6.86 -15.33
N VAL A 25 -1.42 6.23 -14.40
CA VAL A 25 -2.03 6.93 -13.24
C VAL A 25 -0.98 7.27 -12.17
N LEU A 26 0.08 6.47 -12.04
CA LEU A 26 1.19 6.74 -11.12
C LEU A 26 2.14 7.82 -11.64
N ALA A 27 2.19 8.09 -12.95
CA ALA A 27 3.07 9.10 -13.52
C ALA A 27 2.80 10.53 -12.97
N PRO A 28 1.55 11.01 -12.87
CA PRO A 28 1.22 12.27 -12.18
C PRO A 28 1.61 12.29 -10.70
N ALA A 29 1.41 11.18 -9.97
CA ALA A 29 1.81 11.08 -8.56
C ALA A 29 3.34 11.17 -8.42
N ARG A 30 4.10 10.52 -9.31
CA ARG A 30 5.55 10.59 -9.36
C ARG A 30 6.07 11.97 -9.77
N ALA A 31 5.33 12.67 -10.62
CA ALA A 31 5.61 14.06 -10.99
C ALA A 31 5.22 15.08 -9.89
N GLY A 32 4.65 14.61 -8.76
CA GLY A 32 4.20 15.46 -7.66
C GLY A 32 2.90 16.23 -7.93
N ALA A 33 2.21 15.95 -9.03
CA ALA A 33 0.94 16.59 -9.38
C ALA A 33 -0.25 16.04 -8.56
N VAL A 34 -0.08 14.87 -7.94
CA VAL A 34 -1.05 14.25 -7.02
C VAL A 34 -0.34 13.91 -5.73
N SER A 35 -0.90 14.35 -4.60
CA SER A 35 -0.40 14.03 -3.25
C SER A 35 -1.40 13.14 -2.53
N VAL A 36 -0.90 12.13 -1.81
CA VAL A 36 -1.71 11.24 -0.97
C VAL A 36 -1.42 11.60 0.48
N HIS A 37 -2.46 11.94 1.24
CA HIS A 37 -2.34 12.11 2.69
C HIS A 37 -2.24 10.74 3.36
N THR A 38 -1.20 10.56 4.18
CA THR A 38 -0.96 9.31 4.91
C THR A 38 -0.69 9.59 6.37
N GLU A 39 -1.39 8.86 7.24
CA GLU A 39 -1.08 8.74 8.67
C GLU A 39 -0.26 7.45 8.87
N THR A 40 0.92 7.56 9.48
CA THR A 40 1.79 6.40 9.74
C THR A 40 1.60 5.87 11.15
N PHE A 41 1.55 4.55 11.27
CA PHE A 41 1.42 3.84 12.55
C PHE A 41 2.59 2.87 12.71
N SER A 42 3.06 2.72 13.95
CA SER A 42 4.02 1.65 14.26
C SER A 42 3.34 0.29 14.15
N LEU A 43 4.13 -0.78 14.12
CA LEU A 43 3.58 -2.14 14.12
C LEU A 43 2.77 -2.43 15.39
N ASP A 44 3.16 -1.84 16.52
CA ASP A 44 2.47 -1.99 17.80
C ASP A 44 1.10 -1.26 17.81
N ASP A 45 0.99 -0.18 17.04
CA ASP A 45 -0.24 0.60 16.87
C ASP A 45 -1.18 0.06 15.78
N ALA A 46 -0.84 -1.09 15.16
CA ALA A 46 -1.67 -1.68 14.10
C ALA A 46 -3.15 -1.90 14.50
N PRO A 47 -3.50 -2.35 15.72
CA PRO A 47 -4.88 -2.45 16.15
C PRO A 47 -5.60 -1.09 16.16
N LEU A 48 -4.92 -0.06 16.69
CA LEU A 48 -5.44 1.32 16.74
C LEU A 48 -5.65 1.88 15.33
N ALA A 49 -4.72 1.62 14.41
CA ALA A 49 -4.85 2.03 13.00
C ALA A 49 -6.10 1.42 12.36
N CYS A 50 -6.37 0.13 12.59
CA CYS A 50 -7.57 -0.55 12.12
C CYS A 50 -8.85 0.03 12.73
N GLU A 51 -8.86 0.31 14.04
CA GLU A 51 -10.01 0.91 14.71
C GLU A 51 -10.32 2.31 14.14
N ARG A 52 -9.29 3.15 13.99
CA ARG A 52 -9.45 4.50 13.42
C ARG A 52 -9.91 4.44 11.97
N LEU A 53 -9.37 3.54 11.16
CA LEU A 53 -9.84 3.30 9.79
C LEU A 53 -11.31 2.88 9.78
N HIS A 54 -11.71 1.94 10.64
CA HIS A 54 -13.09 1.47 10.71
C HIS A 54 -14.06 2.58 11.16
N ALA A 55 -13.61 3.42 12.09
CA ALA A 55 -14.36 4.58 12.57
C ALA A 55 -14.37 5.77 11.58
N GLY A 56 -13.65 5.69 10.44
CA GLY A 56 -13.51 6.80 9.51
C GLY A 56 -12.72 7.99 10.07
N ALA A 57 -11.89 7.76 11.09
CA ALA A 57 -11.13 8.77 11.81
C ALA A 57 -9.72 8.99 11.26
N VAL A 58 -9.39 8.37 10.12
CA VAL A 58 -8.13 8.56 9.40
C VAL A 58 -8.38 9.47 8.22
N ASP A 59 -7.62 10.55 8.12
CA ASP A 59 -7.57 11.35 6.91
C ASP A 59 -6.66 10.64 5.89
N GLY A 60 -7.19 10.36 4.70
CA GLY A 60 -6.45 9.64 3.64
C GLY A 60 -6.21 8.15 3.89
N ARG A 61 -4.99 7.77 4.26
CA ARG A 61 -4.53 6.36 4.36
C ARG A 61 -3.76 6.11 5.64
N ALA A 62 -4.12 5.06 6.37
CA ALA A 62 -3.28 4.56 7.46
C ALA A 62 -2.24 3.59 6.88
N VAL A 63 -0.96 3.85 7.15
CA VAL A 63 0.17 3.02 6.69
C VAL A 63 0.91 2.50 7.92
N ILE A 64 0.96 1.19 8.09
CA ILE A 64 1.71 0.56 9.18
C ILE A 64 3.14 0.34 8.70
N LEU A 65 4.10 0.94 9.40
CA LEU A 65 5.52 0.84 9.08
C LEU A 65 6.21 -0.18 10.01
N PRO A 66 6.93 -1.16 9.45
CA PRO A 66 7.56 -2.21 10.26
C PRO A 66 8.73 -1.71 11.12
N ASN A 67 9.26 -0.50 10.87
CA ASN A 67 10.39 0.09 11.61
C ASN A 67 10.05 1.41 12.33
N GLY A 68 8.78 1.83 12.32
CA GLY A 68 8.39 3.17 12.79
C GLY A 68 8.73 4.27 11.79
#